data_AF-A0A1Q4D7I1-F1
#
_entry.id   AF-A0A1Q4D7I1-F1
#
_cell.length_a   1.000
_cell.length_b   1.000
_cell.length_c   1.000
_cell.angle_alpha   90.00
_cell.angle_beta   90.00
_cell.angle_gamma   90.00
#
_symmetry.space_group_name_H-M   'P 1'
#
loop_
_entity.id
_entity.type
_entity.pdbx_description
1 polymer ?
#
loop_
_entity_poly.entity_id
_entity_poly.type
_entity_poly.pdbx_seq_one_letter_code
_entity_poly.pdbx_strand_id
1 'polypeptide(L)'
;MTTPTPLRDGTDSQVPRIGADRRRWRPELRRGIGTAALATAVLSIGSTLGGLHAPELSTKLTVIGFAVAFVVLGVIATRAIASQVAAAATRAGAGTAGAAKLLFQLVGYLVVTLGVLGLLTIPLQQLLIGGALTGVVLGIAAQQSLANLFAGLVLLATRPLIGRGRVRVHSGALGGPLDGHVVEMGLMYTILDMDGENLHIPNSALLGAAISTLPDTSTDDAPDGV
;
A
#
# COMPACT_ATOMS: atom_id res chain seq x y z
N MET A 1 53.37 38.23 -38.20
CA MET A 1 52.30 39.24 -38.15
C MET A 1 50.99 38.46 -38.05
N THR A 2 50.31 38.59 -36.91
CA THR A 2 49.03 37.98 -36.46
C THR A 2 48.92 36.45 -36.45
N THR A 3 49.19 35.90 -35.27
CA THR A 3 48.76 34.59 -34.72
C THR A 3 47.24 34.39 -34.76
N PRO A 4 46.74 33.16 -34.98
CA PRO A 4 45.33 32.84 -34.81
C PRO A 4 44.95 32.83 -33.32
N THR A 5 43.90 33.58 -32.99
CA THR A 5 43.23 33.60 -31.69
C THR A 5 42.64 32.21 -31.39
N PRO A 6 42.90 31.60 -30.22
CA PRO A 6 42.27 30.33 -29.87
C PRO A 6 40.77 30.56 -29.58
N LEU A 7 39.96 29.65 -30.11
CA LEU A 7 38.51 29.57 -29.92
C LEU A 7 38.18 29.60 -28.42
N ARG A 8 37.29 30.53 -28.06
CA ARG A 8 36.77 30.69 -26.70
C ARG A 8 35.96 29.44 -26.36
N ASP A 9 36.54 28.65 -25.47
CA ASP A 9 35.90 27.61 -24.68
C ASP A 9 34.63 28.17 -24.03
N GLY A 10 33.52 27.50 -24.25
CA GLY A 10 32.21 28.08 -23.99
C GLY A 10 31.06 27.25 -24.50
N THR A 11 31.05 25.98 -24.11
CA THR A 11 29.92 25.31 -23.45
C THR A 11 30.28 23.83 -23.36
N ASP A 12 31.06 23.47 -22.35
CA ASP A 12 30.85 22.19 -21.68
C ASP A 12 29.40 22.20 -21.23
N SER A 13 28.50 21.70 -22.08
CA SER A 13 27.21 21.21 -21.66
C SER A 13 27.52 20.06 -20.71
N GLN A 14 27.68 20.40 -19.42
CA GLN A 14 27.69 19.43 -18.34
C GLN A 14 26.36 18.68 -18.45
N VAL A 15 26.39 17.57 -19.16
CA VAL A 15 25.34 16.56 -19.11
C VAL A 15 25.24 16.18 -17.64
N PRO A 16 24.13 16.47 -16.95
CA PRO A 16 23.98 16.02 -15.58
C PRO A 16 24.04 14.51 -15.65
N ARG A 17 25.14 13.93 -15.16
CA ARG A 17 25.22 12.49 -14.94
C ARG A 17 24.18 12.23 -13.87
N ILE A 18 22.97 11.84 -14.29
CA ILE A 18 21.93 11.32 -13.42
C ILE A 18 22.55 10.10 -12.77
N GLY A 19 23.16 10.34 -11.61
CA GLY A 19 23.68 9.31 -10.75
C GLY A 19 22.51 8.40 -10.45
N ALA A 20 22.57 7.20 -10.99
CA ALA A 20 21.64 6.15 -10.62
C ALA A 20 21.84 5.90 -9.12
N ASP A 21 21.04 6.58 -8.30
CA ASP A 21 20.99 6.38 -6.85
C ASP A 21 20.34 5.01 -6.59
N ARG A 22 21.13 3.97 -6.87
CA ARG A 22 20.74 2.59 -6.69
C ARG A 22 20.82 2.30 -5.20
N ARG A 23 19.62 2.29 -4.61
CA ARG A 23 19.22 1.35 -3.54
C ARG A 23 19.78 1.65 -2.14
N ARG A 24 19.50 2.84 -1.58
CA ARG A 24 19.71 3.09 -0.14
C ARG A 24 18.59 2.60 0.78
N TRP A 25 17.50 2.02 0.24
CA TRP A 25 16.31 1.56 0.99
C TRP A 25 16.46 0.20 1.72
N ARG A 26 17.63 -0.44 1.69
CA ARG A 26 17.83 -1.78 2.29
C ARG A 26 18.03 -1.85 3.83
N PRO A 27 18.49 -0.83 4.57
CA PRO A 27 18.80 -1.01 6.00
C PRO A 27 17.56 -0.97 6.90
N GLU A 28 16.52 -0.19 6.57
CA GLU A 28 15.31 -0.09 7.41
C GLU A 28 14.43 -1.34 7.31
N LEU A 29 14.31 -1.91 6.10
CA LEU A 29 13.59 -3.17 5.86
C LEU A 29 14.20 -4.33 6.67
N ARG A 30 15.55 -4.43 6.69
CA ARG A 30 16.26 -5.45 7.48
C ARG A 30 16.09 -5.24 8.98
N ARG A 31 16.05 -3.99 9.44
CA ARG A 31 15.85 -3.65 10.86
C ARG A 31 14.44 -4.04 11.32
N GLY A 32 13.40 -3.72 10.54
CA GLY A 32 12.02 -4.09 10.85
C GLY A 32 11.80 -5.60 10.90
N ILE A 33 12.31 -6.33 9.90
CA ILE A 33 12.23 -7.79 9.84
C ILE A 33 13.01 -8.44 10.99
N GLY A 34 14.20 -7.92 11.32
CA GLY A 34 14.99 -8.41 12.45
C GLY A 34 14.29 -8.22 13.79
N THR A 35 13.69 -7.05 14.03
CA THR A 35 12.93 -6.79 15.27
C THR A 35 11.66 -7.62 15.36
N ALA A 36 10.98 -7.87 14.24
CA ALA A 36 9.80 -8.73 14.21
C ALA A 36 10.16 -10.19 14.50
N ALA A 37 11.22 -10.71 13.87
CA ALA A 37 11.70 -12.07 14.13
C ALA A 37 12.14 -12.25 15.59
N LEU A 38 12.83 -11.25 16.16
CA LEU A 38 13.22 -11.27 17.56
C LEU A 38 12.00 -11.22 18.49
N ALA A 39 10.99 -10.39 18.18
CA ALA A 39 9.75 -10.37 18.95
C ALA A 39 9.06 -11.74 18.93
N THR A 40 8.97 -12.40 17.76
CA THR A 40 8.41 -13.75 17.66
C THR A 40 9.22 -14.76 18.47
N ALA A 41 10.55 -14.71 18.42
CA ALA A 41 11.40 -15.59 19.22
C ALA A 41 11.20 -15.38 20.74
N VAL A 42 11.13 -14.12 21.19
CA VAL A 42 10.84 -13.75 22.58
C VAL A 42 9.46 -14.27 23.01
N LEU A 43 8.45 -14.15 22.15
CA LEU A 43 7.11 -14.69 22.41
C LEU A 43 7.13 -16.21 22.54
N SER A 44 7.76 -16.91 21.59
CA SER A 44 7.84 -18.38 21.58
C SER A 44 8.57 -18.90 22.82
N ILE A 45 9.74 -18.34 23.15
CA ILE A 45 10.51 -18.76 24.33
C ILE A 45 9.74 -18.43 25.61
N GLY A 46 9.22 -17.21 25.73
CA GLY A 46 8.44 -16.78 26.89
C GLY A 46 7.19 -17.64 27.14
N SER A 47 6.52 -18.10 26.08
CA SER A 47 5.30 -18.92 26.18
C SER A 47 5.52 -20.32 26.76
N THR A 48 6.77 -20.81 26.79
CA THR A 48 7.11 -22.11 27.39
C THR A 48 7.27 -22.06 28.91
N LEU A 49 7.40 -20.86 29.47
CA LEU A 49 7.39 -20.63 30.91
C LEU A 49 5.93 -20.60 31.36
N GLY A 50 5.59 -21.32 32.43
CA GLY A 50 4.21 -21.57 32.89
C GLY A 50 3.38 -20.35 33.35
N GLY A 51 3.65 -19.15 32.83
CA GLY A 51 2.92 -17.92 33.09
C GLY A 51 3.09 -17.37 34.50
N LEU A 52 2.20 -16.45 34.89
CA LEU A 52 2.17 -15.84 36.22
C LEU A 52 1.77 -16.82 37.34
N HIS A 53 1.28 -18.01 36.98
CA HIS A 53 0.81 -19.03 37.93
C HIS A 53 1.95 -19.88 38.52
N ALA A 54 3.19 -19.66 38.08
CA ALA A 54 4.34 -20.31 38.68
C ALA A 54 4.52 -19.86 40.15
N PRO A 55 4.73 -20.80 41.10
CA PRO A 55 4.89 -20.47 42.52
C PRO A 55 6.20 -19.71 42.81
N GLU A 56 7.21 -19.83 41.95
CA GLU A 56 8.52 -19.20 42.15
C GLU A 56 8.58 -17.75 41.64
N LEU A 57 9.14 -16.85 42.48
CA LEU A 57 9.31 -15.44 42.17
C LEU A 57 10.21 -15.20 40.94
N SER A 58 11.25 -16.03 40.77
CA SER A 58 12.18 -15.97 39.63
C SER A 58 11.49 -16.18 38.29
N THR A 59 10.52 -17.11 38.24
CA THR A 59 9.74 -17.39 37.02
C THR A 59 8.82 -16.22 36.68
N LYS A 60 8.19 -15.59 37.67
CA LYS A 60 7.37 -14.38 37.46
C LYS A 60 8.17 -13.22 36.89
N LEU A 61 9.35 -12.94 37.46
CA LEU A 61 10.24 -11.88 36.96
C LEU A 61 10.73 -12.15 35.54
N THR A 62 11.01 -13.43 35.23
CA THR A 62 11.42 -13.84 33.88
C THR A 62 10.29 -13.63 32.87
N VAL A 63 9.06 -14.07 33.17
CA VAL A 63 7.88 -13.86 32.31
C VAL A 63 7.60 -12.38 32.07
N ILE A 64 7.67 -11.55 33.12
CA ILE A 64 7.52 -10.10 32.98
C ILE A 64 8.62 -9.51 32.09
N GLY A 65 9.87 -9.97 32.25
CA GLY A 65 10.99 -9.58 31.39
C GLY A 65 10.74 -9.89 29.91
N PHE A 66 10.29 -11.11 29.60
CA PHE A 66 9.90 -11.49 28.24
C PHE A 66 8.71 -10.67 27.72
N ALA A 67 7.72 -10.36 28.56
CA ALA A 67 6.58 -9.54 28.17
C ALA A 67 6.98 -8.10 27.83
N VAL A 68 7.82 -7.47 28.66
CA VAL A 68 8.37 -6.14 28.39
C VAL A 68 9.21 -6.14 27.12
N ALA A 69 10.09 -7.12 26.95
CA ALA A 69 10.90 -7.26 25.74
C ALA A 69 10.01 -7.42 24.49
N PHE A 70 8.95 -8.24 24.58
CA PHE A 70 8.02 -8.46 23.48
C PHE A 70 7.26 -7.18 23.12
N VAL A 71 6.77 -6.41 24.11
CA VAL A 71 6.12 -5.10 23.85
C VAL A 71 7.06 -4.15 23.13
N VAL A 72 8.28 -3.99 23.65
CA VAL A 72 9.25 -3.04 23.10
C VAL A 72 9.59 -3.41 21.66
N LEU A 73 9.95 -4.67 21.42
CA LEU A 73 10.29 -5.16 20.09
C LEU A 73 9.10 -5.12 19.14
N GLY A 74 7.92 -5.49 19.61
CA GLY A 74 6.68 -5.46 18.84
C GLY A 74 6.26 -4.05 18.43
N VAL A 75 6.38 -3.06 19.32
CA VAL A 75 6.09 -1.65 19.02
C VAL A 75 7.10 -1.09 18.03
N ILE A 76 8.38 -1.38 18.20
CA ILE A 76 9.43 -0.97 17.25
C ILE A 76 9.17 -1.58 15.88
N ALA A 77 8.91 -2.88 15.81
CA ALA A 77 8.60 -3.59 14.57
C ALA A 77 7.35 -3.00 13.90
N THR A 78 6.28 -2.77 14.66
CA THR A 78 5.03 -2.17 14.18
C THR A 78 5.29 -0.80 13.56
N ARG A 79 6.03 0.07 14.26
CA ARG A 79 6.35 1.43 13.76
C ARG A 79 7.21 1.38 12.50
N ALA A 80 8.18 0.47 12.45
CA ALA A 80 9.08 0.28 11.31
C ALA A 80 8.34 -0.25 10.07
N ILE A 81 7.41 -1.20 10.24
CA ILE A 81 6.59 -1.72 9.13
C ILE A 81 5.63 -0.64 8.64
N ALA A 82 4.94 0.04 9.56
CA ALA A 82 3.99 1.10 9.20
C ALA A 82 4.67 2.26 8.46
N SER A 83 5.89 2.66 8.82
CA SER A 83 6.62 3.70 8.10
C SER A 83 7.01 3.28 6.69
N GLN A 84 7.34 2.01 6.48
CA GLN A 84 7.67 1.47 5.15
C GLN A 84 6.46 1.41 4.24
N VAL A 85 5.32 0.96 4.77
CA VAL A 85 4.07 0.98 4.01
C VAL A 85 3.67 2.41 3.66
N ALA A 86 3.76 3.34 4.62
CA ALA A 86 3.49 4.75 4.37
C ALA A 86 4.39 5.32 3.27
N ALA A 87 5.69 5.02 3.32
CA ALA A 87 6.65 5.43 2.31
C ALA A 87 6.29 4.89 0.92
N ALA A 88 5.87 3.63 0.81
CA ALA A 88 5.40 3.06 -0.46
C ALA A 88 4.10 3.72 -0.94
N ALA A 89 3.18 4.04 -0.01
CA ALA A 89 1.90 4.66 -0.29
C ALA A 89 1.99 6.15 -0.64
N THR A 90 3.13 6.83 -0.43
CA THR A 90 3.32 8.24 -0.84
C THR A 90 3.09 8.46 -2.33
N ARG A 91 3.35 7.43 -3.17
CA ARG A 91 3.11 7.48 -4.61
C ARG A 91 1.62 7.65 -4.96
N ALA A 92 0.73 7.24 -4.07
CA ALA A 92 -0.71 7.38 -4.20
C ALA A 92 -1.27 8.60 -3.43
N GLY A 93 -0.39 9.51 -2.98
CA GLY A 93 -0.76 10.73 -2.26
C GLY A 93 -0.44 10.71 -0.77
N ALA A 94 -0.20 11.89 -0.21
CA ALA A 94 0.18 12.08 1.20
C ALA A 94 -0.94 11.63 2.17
N GLY A 95 -2.21 11.86 1.82
CA GLY A 95 -3.36 11.41 2.61
C GLY A 95 -3.42 9.88 2.72
N THR A 96 -3.18 9.17 1.60
CA THR A 96 -3.13 7.70 1.54
C THR A 96 -2.01 7.14 2.40
N ALA A 97 -0.83 7.77 2.36
CA ALA A 97 0.31 7.38 3.19
C ALA A 97 0.02 7.50 4.70
N GLY A 98 -0.63 8.59 5.11
CA GLY A 98 -1.05 8.80 6.49
C GLY A 98 -2.06 7.75 6.97
N ALA A 99 -3.11 7.52 6.18
CA ALA A 99 -4.13 6.52 6.48
C ALA A 99 -3.54 5.10 6.56
N ALA A 100 -2.68 4.72 5.61
CA ALA A 100 -1.99 3.43 5.62
C ALA A 100 -1.11 3.26 6.86
N LYS A 101 -0.34 4.30 7.24
CA LYS A 101 0.48 4.27 8.46
C LYS A 101 -0.36 4.00 9.70
N LEU A 102 -1.46 4.72 9.86
CA LEU A 102 -2.36 4.60 11.01
C LEU A 102 -2.98 3.22 11.07
N LEU A 103 -3.46 2.70 9.94
CA LEU A 103 -4.05 1.36 9.85
C LEU A 103 -3.06 0.27 10.27
N PHE A 104 -1.84 0.28 9.73
CA PHE A 104 -0.82 -0.70 10.08
C PHE A 104 -0.36 -0.58 11.54
N GLN A 105 -0.33 0.63 12.09
CA GLN A 105 -0.05 0.82 13.52
C GLN A 105 -1.16 0.26 14.40
N LEU A 106 -2.43 0.51 14.07
CA LEU A 106 -3.58 0.02 14.84
C LEU A 106 -3.62 -1.51 14.85
N VAL A 107 -3.44 -2.14 13.69
CA VAL A 107 -3.37 -3.60 13.57
C VAL A 107 -2.15 -4.16 14.31
N GLY A 108 -0.98 -3.55 14.15
CA GLY A 108 0.24 -4.01 14.82
C GLY A 108 0.15 -3.91 16.34
N TYR A 109 -0.39 -2.81 16.88
CA TYR A 109 -0.62 -2.68 18.31
C TYR A 109 -1.64 -3.69 18.84
N LEU A 110 -2.72 -3.96 18.09
CA LEU A 110 -3.66 -5.02 18.45
C LEU A 110 -2.95 -6.39 18.56
N VAL A 111 -2.11 -6.75 17.60
CA VAL A 111 -1.33 -8.00 17.62
C VAL A 111 -0.38 -8.04 18.82
N VAL A 112 0.33 -6.95 19.10
CA VAL A 112 1.24 -6.86 20.26
C VAL A 112 0.46 -7.03 21.56
N THR A 113 -0.68 -6.34 21.72
CA THR A 113 -1.54 -6.47 22.90
C THR A 113 -2.01 -7.90 23.10
N LEU A 114 -2.54 -8.56 22.06
CA LEU A 114 -2.98 -9.96 22.14
C LEU A 114 -1.83 -10.90 22.49
N GLY A 115 -0.64 -10.69 21.91
CA GLY A 115 0.56 -11.48 22.21
C GLY A 115 1.00 -11.36 23.67
N VAL A 116 0.98 -10.15 24.24
CA VAL A 116 1.31 -9.93 25.66
C VAL A 116 0.30 -10.61 26.58
N LEU A 117 -1.00 -10.47 26.30
CA LEU A 117 -2.03 -11.13 27.10
C LEU A 117 -1.86 -12.65 27.07
N GLY A 118 -1.54 -13.21 25.90
CA GLY A 118 -1.21 -14.63 25.75
C GLY A 118 0.00 -15.04 26.58
N LEU A 119 1.08 -14.26 26.55
CA LEU A 119 2.30 -14.51 27.33
C LEU A 119 2.05 -14.41 28.85
N LEU A 120 1.16 -13.52 29.27
CA LEU A 120 0.75 -13.39 30.67
C LEU A 120 -0.31 -14.44 31.08
N THR A 121 -0.67 -15.38 30.21
CA THR A 121 -1.70 -16.40 30.43
C THR A 121 -3.07 -15.82 30.80
N ILE A 122 -3.38 -14.61 30.32
CA ILE A 122 -4.67 -13.96 30.51
C ILE A 122 -5.68 -14.58 29.53
N PRO A 123 -6.87 -15.01 29.98
CA PRO A 123 -7.85 -15.65 29.12
C PRO A 123 -8.33 -14.72 28.00
N LEU A 124 -8.07 -15.11 26.75
CA LEU A 124 -8.41 -14.33 25.56
C LEU A 124 -9.82 -14.60 25.02
N GLN A 125 -10.52 -15.63 25.49
CA GLN A 125 -11.78 -16.10 24.89
C GLN A 125 -12.85 -15.00 24.80
N GLN A 126 -13.07 -14.22 25.86
CA GLN A 126 -14.06 -13.15 25.84
C GLN A 126 -13.68 -12.02 24.87
N LEU A 127 -12.39 -11.69 24.79
CA LEU A 127 -11.87 -10.68 23.87
C LEU A 127 -11.97 -11.15 22.42
N LEU A 128 -11.76 -12.44 22.16
CA LEU A 128 -11.92 -13.02 20.82
C LEU A 128 -13.38 -13.01 20.36
N ILE A 129 -14.34 -13.28 21.26
CA ILE A 129 -15.77 -13.21 20.93
C ILE A 129 -16.18 -11.78 20.58
N GLY A 130 -15.84 -10.81 21.44
CA GLY A 130 -16.14 -9.39 21.17
C GLY A 130 -15.39 -8.85 19.95
N GLY A 131 -14.14 -9.29 19.77
CA GLY A 131 -13.30 -8.97 18.62
C GLY A 131 -13.85 -9.53 17.31
N ALA A 132 -14.39 -10.75 17.32
CA ALA A 132 -15.03 -11.35 16.14
C ALA A 132 -16.25 -10.54 15.69
N LEU A 133 -17.14 -10.19 16.63
CA LEU A 133 -18.32 -9.37 16.31
C LEU A 133 -17.91 -7.98 15.79
N THR A 134 -16.97 -7.33 16.46
CA THR A 134 -16.43 -6.02 16.04
C THR A 134 -15.78 -6.12 14.66
N GLY A 135 -15.02 -7.18 14.41
CA GLY A 135 -14.38 -7.46 13.13
C GLY A 135 -15.39 -7.66 12.00
N VAL A 136 -16.51 -8.35 12.24
CA VAL A 136 -17.60 -8.48 11.25
C VAL A 136 -18.19 -7.12 10.92
N VAL A 137 -18.55 -6.31 11.92
CA VAL A 137 -19.14 -4.97 11.71
C VAL A 137 -18.16 -4.07 10.94
N LEU A 138 -16.89 -4.06 11.34
CA LEU A 138 -15.86 -3.26 10.68
C LEU A 138 -15.59 -3.75 9.25
N GLY A 139 -15.63 -5.07 9.03
CA GLY A 139 -15.49 -5.70 7.72
C GLY A 139 -16.62 -5.32 6.76
N ILE A 140 -17.86 -5.33 7.24
CA ILE A 140 -19.02 -4.88 6.47
C ILE A 140 -18.89 -3.39 6.11
N ALA A 141 -18.49 -2.56 7.08
CA ALA A 141 -18.24 -1.14 6.81
C ALA A 141 -17.11 -0.90 5.79
N ALA A 142 -16.07 -1.73 5.82
CA ALA A 142 -14.94 -1.65 4.90
C ALA A 142 -15.19 -2.30 3.52
N GLN A 143 -16.32 -3.00 3.34
CA GLN A 143 -16.58 -3.85 2.19
C GLN A 143 -16.38 -3.13 0.85
N GLN A 144 -16.89 -1.91 0.71
CA GLN A 144 -16.77 -1.15 -0.54
C GLN A 144 -15.32 -0.76 -0.85
N SER A 145 -14.56 -0.36 0.17
CA SER A 145 -13.15 -0.01 -0.01
C SER A 145 -12.33 -1.24 -0.39
N LEU A 146 -12.61 -2.39 0.24
CA LEU A 146 -11.91 -3.64 -0.03
C LEU A 146 -12.24 -4.18 -1.43
N ALA A 147 -13.50 -4.07 -1.86
CA ALA A 147 -13.92 -4.43 -3.22
C ALA A 147 -13.18 -3.59 -4.28
N ASN A 148 -13.06 -2.28 -4.08
CA ASN A 148 -12.29 -1.41 -4.98
C ASN A 148 -10.80 -1.76 -5.00
N LEU A 149 -10.21 -2.05 -3.84
CA LEU A 149 -8.80 -2.45 -3.75
C LEU A 149 -8.54 -3.72 -4.54
N PHE A 150 -9.33 -4.77 -4.33
CA PHE A 150 -9.16 -6.03 -5.06
C PHE A 150 -9.40 -5.86 -6.56
N ALA A 151 -10.43 -5.11 -6.94
CA ALA A 151 -10.68 -4.81 -8.34
C ALA A 151 -9.51 -4.05 -8.97
N GLY A 152 -8.92 -3.09 -8.26
CA GLY A 152 -7.73 -2.37 -8.71
C GLY A 152 -6.51 -3.27 -8.87
N LEU A 153 -6.27 -4.22 -7.94
CA LEU A 153 -5.20 -5.21 -8.10
C LEU A 153 -5.37 -6.04 -9.37
N VAL A 154 -6.61 -6.46 -9.67
CA VAL A 154 -6.93 -7.20 -10.90
C VAL A 154 -6.69 -6.35 -12.15
N LEU A 155 -7.17 -5.11 -12.17
CA LEU A 155 -6.99 -4.18 -13.30
C LEU A 155 -5.51 -3.83 -13.52
N LEU A 156 -4.74 -3.62 -12.45
CA LEU A 156 -3.31 -3.34 -12.53
C LEU A 156 -2.49 -4.56 -13.00
N ALA A 157 -2.92 -5.77 -12.66
CA ALA A 157 -2.28 -7.01 -13.10
C ALA A 157 -2.57 -7.31 -14.57
N THR A 158 -3.80 -7.07 -15.02
CA THR A 158 -4.25 -7.39 -16.38
C THR A 158 -4.03 -6.26 -17.39
N ARG A 159 -3.92 -5.01 -16.90
CA ARG A 159 -3.75 -3.76 -17.67
C ARG A 159 -4.62 -3.68 -18.94
N PRO A 160 -5.93 -3.93 -18.86
CA PRO A 160 -6.74 -4.15 -20.07
C PRO A 160 -6.96 -2.87 -20.89
N LEU A 161 -6.79 -1.68 -20.33
CA LEU A 161 -7.13 -0.39 -20.96
C LEU A 161 -5.93 0.56 -21.13
N ILE A 162 -4.74 0.21 -20.65
CA ILE A 162 -3.58 1.11 -20.73
C ILE A 162 -3.10 1.18 -22.18
N GLY A 163 -3.00 2.40 -22.72
CA GLY A 163 -2.52 2.63 -24.10
C GLY A 163 -3.50 2.21 -25.18
N ARG A 164 -4.76 1.94 -24.84
CA ARG A 164 -5.86 1.84 -25.80
C ARG A 164 -6.41 3.26 -26.03
N GLY A 165 -6.88 3.54 -27.25
CA GLY A 165 -7.47 4.83 -27.62
C GLY A 165 -8.74 5.15 -26.82
N ARG A 166 -9.67 5.90 -27.39
CA ARG A 166 -10.90 6.25 -26.67
C ARG A 166 -11.67 4.98 -26.26
N VAL A 167 -12.11 4.88 -25.01
CA VAL A 167 -12.89 3.74 -24.50
C VAL A 167 -14.29 4.18 -24.10
N ARG A 168 -15.25 3.27 -24.29
CA ARG A 168 -16.63 3.41 -23.85
C ARG A 168 -16.93 2.36 -22.80
N VAL A 169 -17.25 2.83 -21.59
CA VAL A 169 -17.55 2.02 -20.41
C VAL A 169 -19.06 1.99 -20.21
N HIS A 170 -19.67 0.82 -20.35
CA HIS A 170 -21.08 0.60 -20.06
C HIS A 170 -21.23 0.00 -18.66
N SER A 171 -21.69 0.80 -17.71
CA SER A 171 -21.96 0.34 -16.34
C SER A 171 -23.30 0.84 -15.84
N GLY A 172 -24.20 -0.10 -15.51
CA GLY A 172 -25.49 0.24 -14.90
C GLY A 172 -25.33 0.95 -13.55
N ALA A 173 -24.23 0.70 -12.83
CA ALA A 173 -23.93 1.35 -11.56
C ALA A 173 -23.47 2.81 -11.71
N LEU A 174 -23.04 3.22 -12.92
CA LEU A 174 -22.53 4.57 -13.20
C LEU A 174 -23.54 5.46 -13.94
N GLY A 175 -24.77 4.97 -14.16
CA GLY A 175 -25.84 5.77 -14.74
C GLY A 175 -25.83 5.90 -16.27
N GLY A 176 -25.00 5.12 -16.99
CA GLY A 176 -24.98 5.13 -18.45
C GLY A 176 -23.63 4.76 -19.07
N PRO A 177 -23.50 4.87 -20.41
CA PRO A 177 -22.22 4.78 -21.08
C PRO A 177 -21.37 6.01 -20.76
N LEU A 178 -20.09 5.78 -20.43
CA LEU A 178 -19.09 6.81 -20.20
C LEU A 178 -18.00 6.68 -21.26
N ASP A 179 -17.72 7.76 -21.98
CA ASP A 179 -16.75 7.79 -23.07
C ASP A 179 -15.56 8.67 -22.71
N GLY A 180 -14.34 8.15 -22.87
CA GLY A 180 -13.16 8.94 -22.58
C GLY A 180 -11.85 8.18 -22.74
N HIS A 181 -10.74 8.82 -22.36
CA HIS A 181 -9.42 8.20 -22.38
C HIS A 181 -8.97 7.83 -20.97
N VAL A 182 -8.42 6.63 -20.80
CA VAL A 182 -7.90 6.21 -19.49
C VAL A 182 -6.57 6.89 -19.24
N VAL A 183 -6.54 7.81 -18.28
CA VAL A 183 -5.34 8.59 -17.92
C VAL A 183 -4.49 7.81 -16.93
N GLU A 184 -5.11 7.30 -15.87
CA GLU A 184 -4.42 6.63 -14.78
C GLU A 184 -5.27 5.50 -14.20
N MET A 185 -4.63 4.36 -13.92
CA MET A 185 -5.21 3.29 -13.11
C MET A 185 -4.55 3.30 -11.74
N GLY A 186 -5.30 3.75 -10.73
CA GLY A 186 -4.91 3.67 -9.34
C GLY A 186 -5.36 2.37 -8.67
N LEU A 187 -5.01 2.22 -7.39
CA LEU A 187 -5.41 1.03 -6.61
C LEU A 187 -6.91 1.02 -6.26
N MET A 188 -7.50 2.18 -5.99
CA MET A 188 -8.92 2.29 -5.61
C MET A 188 -9.82 2.83 -6.73
N TYR A 189 -9.28 3.71 -7.56
CA TYR A 189 -10.00 4.42 -8.62
C TYR A 189 -9.19 4.42 -9.91
N THR A 190 -9.91 4.48 -11.03
CA THR A 190 -9.36 4.71 -12.37
C THR A 190 -9.83 6.08 -12.85
N ILE A 191 -8.94 6.87 -13.42
CA ILE A 191 -9.22 8.21 -13.93
C ILE A 191 -9.50 8.13 -15.42
N LEU A 192 -10.70 8.55 -15.81
CA LEU A 192 -11.12 8.68 -17.19
C LEU A 192 -11.21 10.18 -17.52
N ASP A 193 -10.47 10.62 -18.53
CA ASP A 193 -10.61 11.98 -19.08
C ASP A 193 -11.73 12.00 -20.11
N MET A 194 -12.74 12.82 -19.84
CA MET A 194 -13.90 13.04 -20.70
C MET A 194 -13.84 14.49 -21.21
N ASP A 195 -13.01 14.71 -22.24
CA ASP A 195 -12.87 16.00 -22.92
C ASP A 195 -12.50 17.17 -21.97
N GLY A 196 -11.56 16.93 -21.05
CA GLY A 196 -11.04 17.93 -20.11
C GLY A 196 -11.61 17.83 -18.70
N GLU A 197 -12.56 16.92 -18.45
CA GLU A 197 -13.03 16.57 -17.12
C GLU A 197 -12.50 15.21 -16.67
N ASN A 198 -11.77 15.18 -15.55
CA ASN A 198 -11.28 13.95 -14.95
C ASN A 198 -12.35 13.30 -14.08
N LEU A 199 -12.91 12.19 -14.55
CA LEU A 199 -13.84 11.37 -13.80
C LEU A 199 -13.13 10.25 -13.05
N HIS A 200 -13.33 10.20 -11.73
CA HIS A 200 -12.83 9.12 -10.87
C HIS A 200 -13.83 7.98 -10.77
N ILE A 201 -13.54 6.87 -11.43
CA ILE A 201 -14.41 5.68 -11.45
C ILE A 201 -13.91 4.68 -10.39
N PRO A 202 -14.77 4.21 -9.47
CA PRO A 202 -14.41 3.13 -8.54
C PRO A 202 -14.00 1.87 -9.29
N ASN A 203 -12.88 1.27 -8.92
CA ASN A 203 -12.34 0.12 -9.65
C ASN A 203 -13.28 -1.08 -9.68
N SER A 204 -14.07 -1.32 -8.62
CA SER A 204 -15.07 -2.39 -8.60
C SER A 204 -16.18 -2.18 -9.62
N ALA A 205 -16.63 -0.94 -9.81
CA ALA A 205 -17.64 -0.58 -10.80
C ALA A 205 -17.09 -0.70 -12.23
N LEU A 206 -15.83 -0.35 -12.44
CA LEU A 206 -15.15 -0.49 -13.72
C LEU A 206 -14.90 -1.96 -14.09
N LEU A 207 -14.45 -2.77 -13.13
CA LEU A 207 -14.18 -4.20 -13.36
C LEU A 207 -15.47 -4.98 -13.70
N GLY A 208 -16.61 -4.56 -13.16
CA GLY A 208 -17.92 -5.12 -13.50
C GLY A 208 -18.57 -4.54 -14.76
N ALA A 209 -17.94 -3.57 -15.42
CA ALA A 209 -18.49 -2.90 -16.60
C ALA A 209 -18.15 -3.65 -17.90
N ALA A 210 -19.01 -3.50 -18.91
CA ALA A 210 -18.65 -3.86 -20.28
C ALA A 210 -17.87 -2.71 -20.92
N ILE A 211 -16.75 -3.01 -21.58
CA ILE A 211 -15.84 -1.99 -22.12
C ILE A 211 -15.61 -2.23 -23.61
N SER A 212 -15.79 -1.19 -24.43
CA SER A 212 -15.45 -1.21 -25.85
C SER A 212 -14.42 -0.14 -26.20
N THR A 213 -13.60 -0.39 -27.21
CA THR A 213 -12.64 0.58 -27.76
C THR A 213 -13.27 1.27 -28.96
N LEU A 214 -13.24 2.60 -28.99
CA LEU A 214 -13.68 3.39 -30.12
C LEU A 214 -12.49 3.65 -31.07
N PRO A 215 -12.70 3.59 -32.39
CA PRO A 215 -11.71 4.04 -33.36
C PRO A 215 -11.42 5.53 -33.20
N ASP A 216 -10.15 5.93 -33.25
CA ASP A 216 -9.77 7.33 -33.28
C ASP A 216 -10.17 7.92 -34.65
N THR A 217 -11.13 8.84 -34.67
CA THR A 217 -11.74 9.40 -35.90
C THR A 217 -10.82 10.31 -36.71
N SER A 218 -9.50 10.30 -36.48
CA SER A 218 -8.52 11.16 -37.16
C SER A 218 -7.93 10.55 -38.45
N THR A 219 -8.47 9.46 -38.98
CA THR A 219 -7.91 8.75 -40.16
C THR A 219 -8.84 8.70 -41.37
N ASP A 220 -10.06 9.26 -41.32
CA ASP A 220 -11.06 9.14 -42.40
C ASP A 220 -11.43 10.48 -43.08
N ASP A 221 -10.52 11.46 -43.05
CA ASP A 221 -10.64 12.73 -43.79
C ASP A 221 -9.43 12.92 -44.72
N ALA A 222 -9.19 11.94 -45.58
CA ALA A 222 -8.57 12.21 -46.87
C ALA A 222 -9.67 12.06 -47.92
N PRO A 223 -10.20 13.15 -48.49
CA PRO A 223 -11.04 13.00 -49.67
C PRO A 223 -10.15 12.39 -50.75
N ASP A 224 -10.46 11.17 -51.18
CA ASP A 224 -9.96 10.60 -52.43
C ASP A 224 -10.47 11.47 -53.58
N GLY A 225 -9.80 12.60 -53.79
CA GLY A 225 -9.86 13.37 -55.01
C GLY A 225 -8.72 12.93 -55.91
N VAL A 226 -9.04 12.10 -56.91
CA VAL A 226 -8.80 12.33 -58.35
C VAL A 226 -9.73 11.41 -59.13
#